data_AF-A0A2N6ALH1-F1
#
_entry.id   AF-A0A2N6ALH1-F1
#
_cell.length_a   1.000
_cell.length_b   1.000
_cell.length_c   1.000
_cell.angle_alpha   90.00
_cell.angle_beta   90.00
_cell.angle_gamma   90.00
#
_symmetry.space_group_name_H-M   'P 1'
#
loop_
_entity.id
_entity.type
_entity.pdbx_description
1 polymer ?
#
loop_
_entity_poly.entity_id
_entity_poly.type
_entity_poly.pdbx_seq_one_letter_code
_entity_poly.pdbx_strand_id
1 'polypeptide(L)'
;MGLFATTSAQTMMQLPPYGSTYTSSQVRGYWFQAPTDFRIVGVRVPTDVGTAAQNIQIFKVNGNPSVICTYPTLTTNYTTLGVWYNVNSTAMIPCDILVQTGDYIGIVGARGTNGGTLANSYDGSSPYNTSIFGLPVSLTRFGHQGSTFPITGGVWTENSTVCRVEMYYSSAVTGPNDAGIYSIDSPVDFCAGQHDVKATLKNFGTNQLTSATINWTLNGTPQTAYNWTGMLDTLNLASRQTQVTLASNMTFQSGVPYTIAAWTTMPNGVTDTVTSNDSSIVTVQAAISGTFTIGGASPDYATFSDAVSDLNSYGVCGPVVFNVRSGTYNEQISLDAIAGASAINTITFQSESGNRADVNVTYGASGTGDNWVMKFGDAEFVTFRNMTMTSTNASYCRVVEMGTSTDCTVESCELIAPTVGTTSNYAAVVYGYGSNNHRSTINDCGIRNGSYGIYFGGSSNTNTQDYCVVTNNEITNSYYTAYYSYYQGFETFADNTINLGPGYSYMYLTFFYYGHDANIERNQWFGSGRNYAYGIYFYYQNYYVPGNTRFVNNMVTLTGQ
;
A
#
# COMPACT_ATOMS: atom_id res chain seq x y z
N MET A 1 5.40 2.74 5.16
CA MET A 1 6.53 2.99 4.23
C MET A 1 7.40 1.74 4.17
N GLY A 2 7.57 1.13 2.98
CA GLY A 2 8.21 -0.18 2.84
C GLY A 2 9.69 -0.15 3.23
N LEU A 3 10.06 -0.89 4.28
CA LEU A 3 11.45 -1.10 4.66
C LEU A 3 12.22 -1.65 3.46
N PHE A 4 13.18 -0.88 2.97
CA PHE A 4 14.31 -1.43 2.23
C PHE A 4 15.18 -2.20 3.23
N ALA A 5 14.78 -3.45 3.51
CA ALA A 5 15.80 -4.45 3.76
C ALA A 5 16.75 -4.36 2.57
N THR A 6 18.02 -4.05 2.80
CA THR A 6 19.05 -4.29 1.79
C THR A 6 19.11 -5.79 1.59
N THR A 7 18.21 -6.29 0.75
CA THR A 7 18.24 -7.63 0.22
C THR A 7 19.59 -7.74 -0.47
N SER A 8 20.39 -8.74 -0.10
CA SER A 8 21.50 -9.11 -0.99
C SER A 8 20.89 -9.27 -2.38
N ALA A 9 21.46 -8.60 -3.38
CA ALA A 9 20.86 -8.52 -4.70
C ALA A 9 20.61 -9.94 -5.24
N GLN A 10 19.35 -10.36 -5.25
CA GLN A 10 18.97 -11.68 -5.75
C GLN A 10 19.21 -11.72 -7.26
N THR A 11 19.98 -12.70 -7.71
CA THR A 11 20.30 -12.88 -9.13
C THR A 11 19.49 -14.03 -9.68
N MET A 12 18.78 -13.81 -10.80
CA MET A 12 18.10 -14.88 -11.52
C MET A 12 19.12 -15.62 -12.39
N MET A 13 19.21 -16.95 -12.25
CA MET A 13 20.06 -17.78 -13.10
C MET A 13 19.57 -17.73 -14.54
N GLN A 14 20.43 -17.30 -15.45
CA GLN A 14 20.09 -17.24 -16.87
C GLN A 14 19.67 -18.62 -17.39
N LEU A 15 18.46 -18.67 -17.94
CA LEU A 15 17.87 -19.83 -18.60
C LEU A 15 17.94 -19.67 -20.12
N PRO A 16 17.75 -20.76 -20.90
CA PRO A 16 17.49 -20.61 -22.34
C PRO A 16 16.24 -19.74 -22.59
N PRO A 17 16.11 -19.14 -23.79
CA PRO A 17 14.91 -18.39 -24.20
C PRO A 17 13.62 -19.22 -24.12
N TYR A 18 12.45 -18.68 -24.43
CA TYR A 18 11.24 -19.50 -24.53
C TYR A 18 11.13 -20.09 -25.95
N GLY A 19 10.90 -21.40 -26.06
CA GLY A 19 10.70 -22.08 -27.34
C GLY A 19 9.29 -22.63 -27.52
N SER A 20 8.78 -23.40 -26.55
CA SER A 20 7.46 -24.03 -26.65
C SER A 20 6.87 -24.45 -25.30
N THR A 21 5.57 -24.76 -25.30
CA THR A 21 4.87 -25.35 -24.16
C THR A 21 4.66 -26.85 -24.38
N TYR A 22 5.05 -27.67 -23.41
CA TYR A 22 4.75 -29.10 -23.39
C TYR A 22 3.73 -29.44 -22.32
N THR A 23 2.51 -29.70 -22.78
CA THR A 23 1.36 -30.04 -21.95
C THR A 23 1.26 -31.55 -21.78
N SER A 24 1.42 -32.07 -20.56
CA SER A 24 1.39 -33.51 -20.29
C SER A 24 1.05 -33.83 -18.84
N SER A 25 0.82 -35.11 -18.53
CA SER A 25 0.79 -35.64 -17.16
C SER A 25 2.19 -35.92 -16.60
N GLN A 26 3.19 -35.20 -17.08
CA GLN A 26 4.58 -35.39 -16.71
C GLN A 26 5.27 -34.04 -16.45
N VAL A 27 6.22 -34.03 -15.54
CA VAL A 27 6.94 -32.83 -15.13
C VAL A 27 8.41 -32.90 -15.53
N ARG A 28 8.95 -31.76 -15.96
CA ARG A 28 10.30 -31.62 -16.49
C ARG A 28 11.01 -30.44 -15.87
N GLY A 29 12.33 -30.45 -16.04
CA GLY A 29 13.22 -29.52 -15.40
C GLY A 29 14.64 -29.59 -15.95
N TYR A 30 15.58 -29.21 -15.11
CA TYR A 30 17.00 -29.40 -15.33
C TYR A 30 17.69 -29.86 -14.05
N TRP A 31 18.91 -30.34 -14.20
CA TRP A 31 19.86 -30.47 -13.11
C TRP A 31 21.19 -29.84 -13.48
N PHE A 32 21.99 -29.55 -12.47
CA PHE A 32 23.37 -29.08 -12.61
C PHE A 32 24.23 -29.52 -11.41
N GLN A 33 25.55 -29.42 -11.56
CA GLN A 33 26.47 -29.52 -10.44
C GLN A 33 26.83 -28.11 -9.94
N ALA A 34 26.69 -27.88 -8.64
CA ALA A 34 26.96 -26.58 -8.03
C ALA A 34 28.46 -26.21 -8.16
N PRO A 35 28.81 -25.07 -8.76
CA PRO A 35 30.21 -24.68 -8.98
C PRO A 35 30.85 -24.02 -7.75
N THR A 36 30.03 -23.53 -6.81
CA THR A 36 30.42 -22.86 -5.58
C THR A 36 29.27 -22.99 -4.56
N ASP A 37 29.46 -22.48 -3.35
CA ASP A 37 28.43 -22.40 -2.32
C ASP A 37 27.50 -21.21 -2.59
N PHE A 38 26.19 -21.43 -2.53
CA PHE A 38 25.19 -20.37 -2.69
C PHE A 38 23.88 -20.69 -1.98
N ARG A 39 22.96 -19.73 -1.88
CA ARG A 39 21.58 -19.98 -1.45
C ARG A 39 20.63 -19.83 -2.62
N ILE A 40 19.69 -20.78 -2.79
CA ILE A 40 18.51 -20.56 -3.60
C ILE A 40 17.53 -19.77 -2.74
N VAL A 41 17.20 -18.55 -3.17
CA VAL A 41 16.34 -17.60 -2.45
C VAL A 41 14.94 -17.47 -3.06
N GLY A 42 14.74 -18.06 -4.24
CA GLY A 42 13.41 -18.14 -4.82
C GLY A 42 13.36 -19.00 -6.06
N VAL A 43 12.14 -19.44 -6.39
CA VAL A 43 11.86 -20.23 -7.60
C VAL A 43 10.57 -19.78 -8.28
N ARG A 44 10.48 -19.97 -9.59
CA ARG A 44 9.27 -19.65 -10.36
C ARG A 44 9.20 -20.45 -11.65
N VAL A 45 8.01 -20.93 -12.01
CA VAL A 45 7.76 -21.39 -13.38
C VAL A 45 7.44 -20.15 -14.22
N PRO A 46 8.13 -19.87 -15.34
CA PRO A 46 7.85 -18.69 -16.17
C PRO A 46 6.38 -18.56 -16.57
N THR A 47 5.91 -17.34 -16.79
CA THR A 47 4.53 -17.08 -17.25
C THR A 47 4.32 -17.28 -18.74
N ASP A 48 5.39 -17.57 -19.50
CA ASP A 48 5.33 -17.86 -20.94
C ASP A 48 4.42 -19.07 -21.25
N VAL A 49 4.28 -20.01 -20.30
CA VAL A 49 3.40 -21.19 -20.41
C VAL A 49 2.01 -20.99 -19.81
N GLY A 50 1.68 -19.78 -19.37
CA GLY A 50 0.39 -19.39 -18.79
C GLY A 50 0.48 -18.87 -17.36
N THR A 51 -0.67 -18.63 -16.73
CA THR A 51 -0.79 -18.02 -15.39
C THR A 51 -1.42 -18.95 -14.35
N ALA A 52 -1.70 -20.21 -14.72
CA ALA A 52 -2.19 -21.23 -13.80
C ALA A 52 -1.21 -21.50 -12.64
N ALA A 53 -1.70 -22.19 -11.60
CA ALA A 53 -0.93 -22.48 -10.40
C ALA A 53 0.44 -23.10 -10.70
N GLN A 54 1.47 -22.71 -9.95
CA GLN A 54 2.83 -23.23 -10.12
C GLN A 54 3.04 -24.46 -9.25
N ASN A 55 3.76 -25.46 -9.79
CA ASN A 55 4.24 -26.63 -9.06
C ASN A 55 5.73 -26.81 -9.31
N ILE A 56 6.55 -26.85 -8.25
CA ILE A 56 8.02 -26.88 -8.30
C ILE A 56 8.54 -27.81 -7.20
N GLN A 57 9.58 -28.58 -7.50
CA GLN A 57 10.34 -29.34 -6.50
C GLN A 57 11.83 -29.29 -6.80
N ILE A 58 12.62 -29.12 -5.73
CA ILE A 58 14.08 -29.10 -5.77
C ILE A 58 14.61 -30.35 -5.06
N PHE A 59 15.58 -31.00 -5.68
CA PHE A 59 16.23 -32.23 -5.24
C PHE A 59 17.73 -32.00 -5.07
N LYS A 60 18.31 -32.60 -4.02
CA LYS A 60 19.73 -32.96 -3.96
C LYS A 60 19.86 -34.42 -4.35
N VAL A 61 20.48 -34.70 -5.49
CA VAL A 61 20.64 -36.07 -6.00
C VAL A 61 21.93 -36.67 -5.44
N ASN A 62 21.85 -37.87 -4.84
CA ASN A 62 22.97 -38.51 -4.16
C ASN A 62 23.88 -39.29 -5.14
N GLY A 63 24.39 -38.57 -6.15
CA GLY A 63 25.29 -39.08 -7.18
C GLY A 63 25.07 -38.36 -8.52
N ASN A 64 26.06 -38.44 -9.41
CA ASN A 64 26.02 -37.76 -10.72
C ASN A 64 24.85 -38.29 -11.57
N PRO A 65 23.82 -37.48 -11.89
CA PRO A 65 22.65 -37.94 -12.64
C PRO A 65 22.99 -38.59 -13.98
N SER A 66 24.01 -38.11 -14.71
CA SER A 66 24.46 -38.71 -15.98
C SER A 66 24.97 -40.15 -15.85
N VAL A 67 25.29 -40.58 -14.64
CA VAL A 67 25.75 -41.94 -14.34
C VAL A 67 24.62 -42.77 -13.75
N ILE A 68 23.85 -42.20 -12.82
CA ILE A 68 22.94 -42.98 -11.97
C ILE A 68 21.48 -43.02 -12.44
N CYS A 69 21.05 -42.11 -13.32
CA CYS A 69 19.65 -42.04 -13.74
C CYS A 69 19.44 -41.52 -15.17
N THR A 70 20.30 -41.95 -16.10
CA THR A 70 20.09 -41.70 -17.53
C THR A 70 18.89 -42.50 -18.04
N TYR A 71 17.89 -41.82 -18.60
CA TYR A 71 16.65 -42.43 -19.07
C TYR A 71 16.92 -43.58 -20.05
N PRO A 72 16.25 -44.75 -19.92
CA PRO A 72 15.08 -45.02 -19.06
C PRO A 72 15.37 -45.39 -17.60
N THR A 73 16.63 -45.39 -17.16
CA THR A 73 16.98 -45.65 -15.75
C THR A 73 16.52 -44.50 -14.87
N LEU A 74 15.77 -44.82 -13.82
CA LEU A 74 15.28 -43.86 -12.82
C LEU A 74 16.02 -44.05 -11.50
N THR A 75 16.12 -42.98 -10.70
CA THR A 75 16.61 -43.06 -9.31
C THR A 75 15.62 -42.44 -8.34
N THR A 76 15.51 -43.01 -7.15
CA THR A 76 14.86 -42.40 -5.98
C THR A 76 15.88 -41.97 -4.92
N ASN A 77 17.18 -42.10 -5.22
CA ASN A 77 18.27 -41.74 -4.31
C ASN A 77 18.54 -40.23 -4.34
N TYR A 78 17.62 -39.49 -3.73
CA TYR A 78 17.69 -38.04 -3.59
C TYR A 78 17.09 -37.58 -2.26
N THR A 79 17.41 -36.36 -1.86
CA THR A 79 16.73 -35.63 -0.79
C THR A 79 15.95 -34.47 -1.39
N THR A 80 14.70 -34.26 -0.97
CA THR A 80 13.94 -33.07 -1.37
C THR A 80 14.42 -31.87 -0.56
N LEU A 81 14.89 -30.82 -1.21
CA LEU A 81 15.32 -29.57 -0.58
C LEU A 81 14.16 -28.56 -0.44
N GLY A 82 13.15 -28.65 -1.30
CA GLY A 82 11.95 -27.81 -1.24
C GLY A 82 10.88 -28.26 -2.22
N VAL A 83 9.61 -28.07 -1.87
CA VAL A 83 8.46 -28.44 -2.70
C VAL A 83 7.32 -27.43 -2.52
N TRP A 84 6.74 -27.00 -3.64
CA TRP A 84 5.60 -26.09 -3.69
C TRP A 84 4.65 -26.55 -4.79
N TYR A 85 3.37 -26.70 -4.49
CA TYR A 85 2.38 -27.17 -5.47
C TYR A 85 1.05 -26.44 -5.27
N ASN A 86 0.29 -26.31 -6.36
CA ASN A 86 -0.92 -25.49 -6.44
C ASN A 86 -0.73 -24.05 -5.94
N VAL A 87 0.44 -23.45 -6.16
CA VAL A 87 0.68 -22.06 -5.76
C VAL A 87 0.00 -21.13 -6.75
N ASN A 88 -1.14 -20.55 -6.33
CA ASN A 88 -1.97 -19.63 -7.11
C ASN A 88 -1.36 -18.21 -7.19
N SER A 89 -0.15 -18.11 -7.75
CA SER A 89 0.53 -16.84 -7.97
C SER A 89 1.36 -16.90 -9.25
N THR A 90 1.56 -15.74 -9.89
CA THR A 90 2.54 -15.55 -10.97
C THR A 90 3.88 -15.03 -10.45
N ALA A 91 3.96 -14.64 -9.18
CA ALA A 91 5.17 -14.14 -8.55
C ALA A 91 6.20 -15.24 -8.28
N MET A 92 7.42 -14.82 -7.97
CA MET A 92 8.46 -15.69 -7.42
C MET A 92 8.01 -16.26 -6.07
N ILE A 93 8.25 -17.54 -5.86
CA ILE A 93 8.06 -18.21 -4.57
C ILE A 93 9.35 -18.03 -3.77
N PRO A 94 9.35 -17.26 -2.66
CA PRO A 94 10.54 -17.12 -1.83
C PRO A 94 10.87 -18.45 -1.15
N CYS A 95 12.15 -18.78 -1.12
CA CYS A 95 12.67 -19.95 -0.41
C CYS A 95 14.04 -19.64 0.18
N ASP A 96 14.61 -20.58 0.91
CA ASP A 96 15.92 -20.40 1.51
C ASP A 96 16.64 -21.74 1.65
N ILE A 97 17.40 -22.11 0.62
CA ILE A 97 18.07 -23.42 0.50
C ILE A 97 19.56 -23.22 0.32
N LEU A 98 20.37 -23.72 1.25
CA LEU A 98 21.83 -23.78 1.12
C LEU A 98 22.23 -24.88 0.12
N VAL A 99 23.05 -24.52 -0.86
CA VAL A 99 23.65 -25.44 -1.84
C VAL A 99 25.16 -25.35 -1.69
N GLN A 100 25.82 -26.51 -1.59
CA GLN A 100 27.26 -26.59 -1.44
C GLN A 100 27.94 -26.94 -2.77
N THR A 101 29.18 -26.50 -2.93
CA THR A 101 30.03 -26.82 -4.06
C THR A 101 30.07 -28.33 -4.30
N GLY A 102 29.83 -28.75 -5.54
CA GLY A 102 29.83 -30.15 -5.94
C GLY A 102 28.49 -30.87 -5.81
N ASP A 103 27.48 -30.28 -5.14
CA ASP A 103 26.14 -30.86 -5.05
C ASP A 103 25.48 -31.00 -6.42
N TYR A 104 24.76 -32.10 -6.64
CA TYR A 104 23.93 -32.33 -7.82
C TYR A 104 22.51 -31.88 -7.53
N ILE A 105 22.11 -30.72 -8.07
CA ILE A 105 20.80 -30.12 -7.82
C ILE A 105 19.89 -30.37 -9.02
N GLY A 106 18.75 -31.01 -8.78
CA GLY A 106 17.67 -31.17 -9.76
C GLY A 106 16.51 -30.24 -9.43
N ILE A 107 15.95 -29.55 -10.41
CA ILE A 107 14.79 -28.65 -10.26
C ILE A 107 13.79 -29.01 -11.34
N VAL A 108 12.57 -29.38 -10.95
CA VAL A 108 11.45 -29.62 -11.88
C VAL A 108 10.30 -28.68 -11.58
N GLY A 109 9.56 -28.28 -12.60
CA GLY A 109 8.39 -27.44 -12.39
C GLY A 109 7.52 -27.24 -13.62
N ALA A 110 6.23 -27.02 -13.38
CA ALA A 110 5.23 -26.80 -14.41
C ALA A 110 4.01 -26.04 -13.87
N ARG A 111 3.21 -25.46 -14.76
CA ARG A 111 1.94 -24.80 -14.41
C ARG A 111 0.75 -25.72 -14.60
N GLY A 112 -0.28 -25.58 -13.76
CA GLY A 112 -1.52 -26.35 -13.82
C GLY A 112 -1.90 -26.94 -12.48
N THR A 113 -3.05 -27.63 -12.42
CA THR A 113 -3.51 -28.31 -11.21
C THR A 113 -2.63 -29.53 -10.93
N ASN A 114 -2.09 -29.62 -9.72
CA ASN A 114 -1.30 -30.77 -9.25
C ASN A 114 -2.05 -32.10 -9.47
N GLY A 115 -1.36 -33.12 -10.00
CA GLY A 115 -1.95 -34.40 -10.38
C GLY A 115 -2.76 -34.37 -11.68
N GLY A 116 -2.92 -33.21 -12.31
CA GLY A 116 -3.63 -33.02 -13.57
C GLY A 116 -2.73 -32.99 -14.79
N THR A 117 -3.19 -32.26 -15.80
CA THR A 117 -2.40 -31.91 -16.99
C THR A 117 -1.59 -30.65 -16.71
N LEU A 118 -0.28 -30.73 -16.89
CA LEU A 118 0.68 -29.67 -16.55
C LEU A 118 1.38 -29.12 -17.79
N ALA A 119 1.60 -27.81 -17.81
CA ALA A 119 2.30 -27.07 -18.85
C ALA A 119 3.77 -26.83 -18.44
N ASN A 120 4.68 -27.50 -19.14
CA ASN A 120 6.13 -27.37 -18.98
C ASN A 120 6.68 -26.34 -19.99
N SER A 121 7.57 -25.46 -19.55
CA SER A 121 8.18 -24.42 -20.39
C SER A 121 9.45 -24.93 -21.04
N TYR A 122 9.45 -25.30 -22.32
CA TYR A 122 10.64 -25.79 -23.00
C TYR A 122 11.40 -24.74 -23.78
N ASP A 123 12.72 -24.91 -23.82
CA ASP A 123 13.58 -24.40 -24.89
C ASP A 123 15.00 -25.03 -24.93
N GLY A 124 15.67 -24.81 -26.05
CA GLY A 124 17.12 -24.93 -26.19
C GLY A 124 17.66 -26.35 -26.35
N SER A 125 18.99 -26.45 -26.47
CA SER A 125 19.75 -27.70 -26.40
C SER A 125 20.06 -28.07 -24.95
N SER A 126 20.17 -29.37 -24.66
CA SER A 126 20.83 -29.86 -23.45
C SER A 126 22.17 -30.48 -23.80
N PRO A 127 23.25 -30.15 -23.09
CA PRO A 127 23.30 -29.18 -21.99
C PRO A 127 23.17 -27.72 -22.47
N TYR A 128 22.60 -26.85 -21.63
CA TYR A 128 22.59 -25.40 -21.82
C TYR A 128 23.63 -24.75 -20.88
N ASN A 129 24.56 -23.97 -21.43
CA ASN A 129 25.61 -23.33 -20.64
C ASN A 129 25.11 -22.00 -20.05
N THR A 130 25.33 -21.84 -18.75
CA THR A 130 25.00 -20.65 -17.95
C THR A 130 26.09 -20.42 -16.91
N SER A 131 25.86 -19.53 -15.95
CA SER A 131 26.78 -19.33 -14.82
C SER A 131 26.06 -19.01 -13.51
N ILE A 132 26.74 -19.34 -12.41
CA ILE A 132 26.39 -18.89 -11.05
C ILE A 132 27.57 -18.05 -10.55
N PHE A 133 27.35 -16.78 -10.23
CA PHE A 133 28.41 -15.81 -9.90
C PHE A 133 29.54 -15.75 -10.94
N GLY A 134 29.20 -15.91 -12.22
CA GLY A 134 30.18 -15.95 -13.32
C GLY A 134 30.94 -17.26 -13.45
N LEU A 135 30.78 -18.23 -12.53
CA LEU A 135 31.36 -19.56 -12.66
C LEU A 135 30.51 -20.43 -13.61
N PRO A 136 31.12 -21.10 -14.62
CA PRO A 136 30.38 -21.89 -15.60
C PRO A 136 29.56 -23.03 -14.99
N VAL A 137 28.33 -23.20 -15.47
CA VAL A 137 27.41 -24.29 -15.11
C VAL A 137 26.71 -24.79 -16.37
N SER A 138 26.49 -26.10 -16.49
CA SER A 138 25.70 -26.68 -17.58
C SER A 138 24.39 -27.27 -17.05
N LEU A 139 23.27 -26.75 -17.53
CA LEU A 139 21.94 -27.26 -17.23
C LEU A 139 21.63 -28.44 -18.15
N THR A 140 21.39 -29.61 -17.57
CA THR A 140 21.05 -30.83 -18.32
C THR A 140 19.61 -31.22 -18.03
N ARG A 141 18.87 -31.69 -19.04
CA ARG A 141 17.45 -32.07 -18.89
C ARG A 141 17.24 -33.06 -17.74
N PHE A 142 16.25 -32.75 -16.90
CA PHE A 142 15.82 -33.58 -15.78
C PHE A 142 14.31 -33.78 -15.81
N GLY A 143 13.78 -34.85 -15.24
CA GLY A 143 12.34 -35.09 -15.25
C GLY A 143 11.84 -36.21 -14.36
N HIS A 144 10.50 -36.28 -14.28
CA HIS A 144 9.74 -37.33 -13.61
C HIS A 144 8.55 -37.72 -14.49
N GLN A 145 8.23 -39.02 -14.54
CA GLN A 145 7.14 -39.57 -15.37
C GLN A 145 5.78 -39.53 -14.63
N GLY A 146 5.45 -38.38 -14.07
CA GLY A 146 4.19 -38.14 -13.34
C GLY A 146 3.94 -36.65 -13.13
N SER A 147 2.70 -36.30 -12.77
CA SER A 147 2.24 -34.92 -12.55
C SER A 147 1.91 -34.60 -11.10
N THR A 148 2.20 -35.51 -10.16
CA THR A 148 1.90 -35.32 -8.75
C THR A 148 3.12 -34.82 -7.99
N PHE A 149 2.92 -33.74 -7.25
CA PHE A 149 3.82 -33.20 -6.24
C PHE A 149 3.22 -33.46 -4.83
N PRO A 150 4.03 -33.77 -3.81
CA PRO A 150 5.46 -34.04 -3.88
C PRO A 150 5.77 -35.32 -4.67
N ILE A 151 6.83 -35.25 -5.47
CA ILE A 151 7.37 -36.37 -6.22
C ILE A 151 8.14 -37.25 -5.24
N THR A 152 7.68 -38.49 -5.11
CA THR A 152 8.32 -39.57 -4.34
C THR A 152 8.83 -40.69 -5.24
N GLY A 153 8.49 -40.65 -6.53
CA GLY A 153 8.89 -41.63 -7.53
C GLY A 153 10.24 -41.34 -8.18
N GLY A 154 10.60 -42.16 -9.15
CA GLY A 154 11.89 -42.06 -9.83
C GLY A 154 12.05 -40.80 -10.68
N VAL A 155 13.21 -40.16 -10.58
CA VAL A 155 13.66 -39.05 -11.43
C VAL A 155 14.75 -39.51 -12.39
N TRP A 156 14.94 -38.78 -13.49
CA TRP A 156 15.85 -39.16 -14.57
C TRP A 156 16.44 -37.95 -15.29
N THR A 157 17.52 -38.19 -16.04
CA THR A 157 18.18 -37.23 -16.94
C THR A 157 18.28 -37.77 -18.37
N GLU A 158 18.35 -36.89 -19.36
CA GLU A 158 18.67 -37.23 -20.76
C GLU A 158 19.32 -36.02 -21.46
N ASN A 159 19.78 -36.18 -22.70
CA ASN A 159 20.27 -35.08 -23.53
C ASN A 159 19.18 -34.63 -24.52
N SER A 160 18.22 -33.85 -24.03
CA SER A 160 17.07 -33.31 -24.79
C SER A 160 16.74 -31.90 -24.31
N THR A 161 15.78 -31.20 -24.92
CA THR A 161 15.45 -29.79 -24.60
C THR A 161 15.30 -29.51 -23.11
N VAL A 162 15.77 -28.39 -22.58
CA VAL A 162 15.68 -28.09 -21.13
C VAL A 162 14.31 -27.47 -20.81
N CYS A 163 13.70 -27.86 -19.68
CA CYS A 163 12.53 -27.16 -19.15
C CYS A 163 12.97 -26.00 -18.26
N ARG A 164 12.32 -24.85 -18.39
CA ARG A 164 12.62 -23.61 -17.69
C ARG A 164 11.88 -23.56 -16.36
N VAL A 165 12.66 -23.47 -15.29
CA VAL A 165 12.23 -23.09 -13.95
C VAL A 165 13.22 -22.03 -13.48
N GLU A 166 12.76 -20.81 -13.24
CA GLU A 166 13.59 -19.71 -12.75
C GLU A 166 14.10 -20.06 -11.36
N MET A 167 15.40 -19.95 -11.16
CA MET A 167 16.07 -20.09 -9.87
C MET A 167 16.73 -18.74 -9.54
N TYR A 168 16.37 -18.17 -8.40
CA TYR A 168 16.96 -16.94 -7.87
C TYR A 168 17.96 -17.33 -6.78
N TYR A 169 19.16 -16.77 -6.84
CA TYR A 169 20.23 -17.12 -5.91
C TYR A 169 20.95 -15.90 -5.34
N SER A 170 21.56 -16.10 -4.16
CA SER A 170 22.41 -15.12 -3.47
C SER A 170 23.62 -15.83 -2.84
N SER A 171 24.63 -15.07 -2.44
CA SER A 171 25.86 -15.61 -1.84
C SER A 171 25.53 -16.48 -0.62
N ALA A 172 26.18 -17.64 -0.51
CA ALA A 172 26.07 -18.44 0.71
C ALA A 172 26.55 -17.63 1.92
N VAL A 173 25.80 -17.74 3.01
CA VAL A 173 26.32 -17.41 4.33
C VAL A 173 27.35 -18.49 4.68
N THR A 174 28.58 -18.10 4.94
CA THR A 174 29.74 -19.01 5.09
C THR A 174 30.27 -19.11 6.52
N GLY A 175 29.72 -18.34 7.46
CA GLY A 175 30.14 -18.32 8.86
C GLY A 175 29.53 -19.46 9.67
N PRO A 176 30.33 -20.26 10.42
CA PRO A 176 29.79 -21.28 11.31
C PRO A 176 28.90 -20.69 12.41
N ASN A 177 29.37 -19.63 13.08
CA ASN A 177 28.60 -18.90 14.08
C ASN A 177 28.33 -17.51 13.52
N ASP A 178 27.12 -17.30 13.02
CA ASP A 178 26.68 -16.06 12.39
C ASP A 178 25.28 -15.71 12.93
N ALA A 179 25.23 -14.69 13.77
CA ALA A 179 24.01 -14.16 14.37
C ALA A 179 23.75 -12.78 13.81
N GLY A 180 22.50 -12.44 13.54
CA GLY A 180 22.12 -11.10 13.10
C GLY A 180 20.82 -10.60 13.70
N ILE A 181 20.63 -9.28 13.70
CA ILE A 181 19.34 -8.65 14.01
C ILE A 181 18.51 -8.58 12.74
N TYR A 182 17.50 -9.44 12.65
CA TYR A 182 16.60 -9.50 11.50
C TYR A 182 15.68 -8.29 11.43
N SER A 183 15.17 -7.84 12.58
CA SER A 183 14.28 -6.67 12.69
C SER A 183 14.29 -6.09 14.10
N ILE A 184 13.94 -4.81 14.20
CA ILE A 184 13.53 -4.17 15.46
C ILE A 184 12.01 -4.10 15.43
N ASP A 185 11.38 -4.79 16.39
CA ASP A 185 9.96 -5.15 16.34
C ASP A 185 9.10 -4.24 17.23
N SER A 186 9.71 -3.51 18.15
CA SER A 186 9.01 -2.67 19.12
C SER A 186 9.89 -1.51 19.59
N PRO A 187 9.31 -0.31 19.77
CA PRO A 187 7.89 0.01 19.63
C PRO A 187 7.44 0.28 18.16
N VAL A 188 6.19 -0.04 17.84
CA VAL A 188 5.54 0.18 16.53
C VAL A 188 4.12 0.68 16.80
N ASP A 189 3.66 1.67 16.04
CA ASP A 189 2.30 2.26 16.11
C ASP A 189 1.81 2.49 17.56
N PHE A 190 2.52 3.36 18.29
CA PHE A 190 2.42 3.45 19.76
C PHE A 190 2.23 4.89 20.25
N CYS A 191 1.59 5.02 21.41
CA CYS A 191 1.44 6.30 22.11
C CYS A 191 2.68 6.66 22.94
N ALA A 192 2.86 7.93 23.26
CA ALA A 192 3.90 8.35 24.20
C ALA A 192 3.73 7.65 25.56
N GLY A 193 4.84 7.34 26.21
CA GLY A 193 4.84 6.60 27.46
C GLY A 193 5.96 5.56 27.53
N GLN A 194 5.75 4.55 28.37
CA GLN A 194 6.72 3.49 28.61
C GLN A 194 6.44 2.29 27.69
N HIS A 195 7.46 1.87 26.93
CA HIS A 195 7.39 0.74 26.03
C HIS A 195 8.64 -0.12 26.11
N ASP A 196 8.49 -1.39 25.76
CA ASP A 196 9.62 -2.28 25.58
C ASP A 196 10.31 -1.99 24.24
N VAL A 197 11.64 -2.19 24.20
CA VAL A 197 12.38 -2.29 22.93
C VAL A 197 12.59 -3.76 22.64
N LYS A 198 12.07 -4.22 21.51
CA LYS A 198 12.16 -5.63 21.11
C LYS A 198 12.81 -5.76 19.74
N ALA A 199 13.57 -6.83 19.56
CA ALA A 199 14.23 -7.14 18.29
C ALA A 199 14.18 -8.64 18.02
N THR A 200 14.15 -9.02 16.75
CA THR A 200 14.26 -10.42 16.32
C THR A 200 15.72 -10.75 16.06
N LEU A 201 16.29 -11.59 16.93
CA LEU A 201 17.58 -12.23 16.73
C LEU A 201 17.41 -13.43 15.79
N LYS A 202 18.30 -13.57 14.82
CA LYS A 202 18.27 -14.69 13.86
C LYS A 202 19.64 -15.33 13.72
N ASN A 203 19.67 -16.65 13.62
CA ASN A 203 20.84 -17.43 13.24
C ASN A 203 20.91 -17.45 11.71
N PHE A 204 21.96 -16.88 11.13
CA PHE A 204 22.27 -16.95 9.71
C PHE A 204 23.33 -18.02 9.39
N GLY A 205 24.09 -18.46 10.39
CA GLY A 205 25.20 -19.40 10.27
C GLY A 205 24.83 -20.88 10.08
N THR A 206 25.86 -21.71 9.99
CA THR A 206 25.71 -23.16 9.76
C THR A 206 25.71 -23.99 11.05
N ASN A 207 26.14 -23.43 12.18
CA ASN A 207 26.02 -24.05 13.50
C ASN A 207 24.75 -23.58 14.21
N GLN A 208 24.25 -24.41 15.12
CA GLN A 208 23.25 -23.96 16.08
C GLN A 208 23.86 -22.90 17.00
N LEU A 209 23.11 -21.84 17.28
CA LEU A 209 23.51 -20.82 18.24
C LEU A 209 22.88 -21.08 19.59
N THR A 210 23.72 -21.07 20.61
CA THR A 210 23.34 -21.20 22.02
C THR A 210 23.51 -19.91 22.81
N SER A 211 24.29 -18.98 22.28
CA SER A 211 24.49 -17.64 22.85
C SER A 211 24.84 -16.62 21.77
N ALA A 212 24.57 -15.34 22.07
CA ALA A 212 25.01 -14.17 21.31
C ALA A 212 24.90 -12.92 22.20
N THR A 213 25.73 -11.91 21.96
CA THR A 213 25.62 -10.60 22.61
C THR A 213 24.96 -9.61 21.65
N ILE A 214 23.90 -8.95 22.09
CA ILE A 214 23.22 -7.92 21.32
C ILE A 214 23.54 -6.55 21.91
N ASN A 215 24.31 -5.77 21.18
CA ASN A 215 24.59 -4.38 21.48
C ASN A 215 23.54 -3.51 20.81
N TRP A 216 23.23 -2.37 21.40
CA TRP A 216 22.26 -1.46 20.79
C TRP A 216 22.44 -0.03 21.31
N THR A 217 21.89 0.92 20.57
CA THR A 217 21.89 2.35 20.89
C THR A 217 20.48 2.92 20.79
N LEU A 218 20.23 3.98 21.56
CA LEU A 218 19.08 4.86 21.42
C LEU A 218 19.59 6.26 21.08
N ASN A 219 19.22 6.80 19.92
CA ASN A 219 19.71 8.07 19.37
C ASN A 219 21.25 8.12 19.33
N GLY A 220 21.89 7.01 18.93
CA GLY A 220 23.34 6.86 18.89
C GLY A 220 24.02 6.71 20.26
N THR A 221 23.27 6.86 21.38
CA THR A 221 23.81 6.65 22.73
C THR A 221 23.80 5.16 23.06
N PRO A 222 24.97 4.54 23.33
CA PRO A 222 25.05 3.13 23.68
C PRO A 222 24.20 2.78 24.91
N GLN A 223 23.51 1.64 24.84
CA GLN A 223 22.70 1.09 25.92
C GLN A 223 23.35 -0.17 26.48
N THR A 224 22.79 -0.71 27.58
CA THR A 224 23.29 -1.95 28.19
C THR A 224 23.09 -3.11 27.21
N ALA A 225 24.17 -3.83 26.89
CA ALA A 225 24.11 -4.97 25.98
C ALA A 225 23.26 -6.12 26.57
N TYR A 226 22.46 -6.74 25.71
CA TYR A 226 21.64 -7.90 26.06
C TYR A 226 22.39 -9.19 25.73
N ASN A 227 22.69 -9.99 26.75
CA ASN A 227 23.34 -11.29 26.57
C ASN A 227 22.27 -12.36 26.38
N TRP A 228 22.05 -12.80 25.14
CA TRP A 228 21.10 -13.84 24.83
C TRP A 228 21.70 -15.23 25.03
N THR A 229 20.92 -16.12 25.64
CA THR A 229 21.18 -17.57 25.71
C THR A 229 19.93 -18.33 25.31
N GLY A 230 20.06 -19.42 24.57
CA GLY A 230 18.94 -20.22 24.12
C GLY A 230 19.35 -21.30 23.13
N MET A 231 18.48 -21.61 22.18
CA MET A 231 18.80 -22.45 21.03
C MET A 231 18.15 -21.85 19.78
N LEU A 232 18.96 -21.39 18.83
CA LEU A 232 18.54 -21.10 17.47
C LEU A 232 19.13 -22.17 16.56
N ASP A 233 18.26 -22.99 16.03
CA ASP A 233 18.62 -24.14 15.20
C ASP A 233 19.06 -23.68 13.80
N THR A 234 19.26 -24.62 12.87
CA THR A 234 19.54 -24.34 11.45
C THR A 234 18.53 -24.90 10.46
N LEU A 235 17.56 -25.69 10.93
CA LEU A 235 16.70 -26.53 10.10
C LEU A 235 15.55 -25.79 9.37
N ASN A 236 14.88 -24.83 10.00
CA ASN A 236 13.77 -24.10 9.38
C ASN A 236 13.63 -22.66 9.90
N LEU A 237 12.90 -21.81 9.18
CA LEU A 237 12.80 -20.37 9.48
C LEU A 237 12.34 -20.08 10.91
N ALA A 238 11.37 -20.83 11.43
CA ALA A 238 10.78 -20.58 12.76
C ALA A 238 11.75 -20.96 13.90
N SER A 239 12.55 -22.02 13.74
CA SER A 239 13.54 -22.42 14.75
C SER A 239 14.86 -21.65 14.67
N ARG A 240 15.04 -20.84 13.61
CA ARG A 240 16.25 -20.04 13.36
C ARG A 240 16.20 -18.64 13.95
N GLN A 241 15.08 -18.20 14.52
CA GLN A 241 14.95 -16.85 15.05
C GLN A 241 14.14 -16.80 16.35
N THR A 242 14.36 -15.75 17.14
CA THR A 242 13.61 -15.50 18.38
C THR A 242 13.52 -14.00 18.64
N GLN A 243 12.42 -13.56 19.23
CA GLN A 243 12.28 -12.18 19.68
C GLN A 243 12.88 -12.03 21.08
N VAL A 244 13.68 -10.98 21.26
CA VAL A 244 14.28 -10.59 22.53
C VAL A 244 13.76 -9.23 22.96
N THR A 245 13.69 -9.00 24.27
CA THR A 245 13.39 -7.68 24.86
C THR A 245 14.72 -7.06 25.31
N LEU A 246 15.21 -6.08 24.55
CA LEU A 246 16.49 -5.41 24.78
C LEU A 246 16.42 -4.47 25.99
N ALA A 247 15.28 -3.81 26.19
CA ALA A 247 14.96 -3.02 27.37
C ALA A 247 13.46 -3.04 27.64
N SER A 248 13.10 -2.90 28.91
CA SER A 248 11.71 -2.76 29.34
C SER A 248 11.43 -1.36 29.86
N ASN A 249 10.19 -0.89 29.67
CA ASN A 249 9.69 0.38 30.20
C ASN A 249 10.52 1.62 29.79
N MET A 250 11.09 1.63 28.59
CA MET A 250 11.75 2.80 28.04
C MET A 250 10.74 3.91 27.78
N THR A 251 11.09 5.15 28.14
CA THR A 251 10.20 6.30 27.97
C THR A 251 10.39 6.94 26.60
N PHE A 252 9.29 7.05 25.85
CA PHE A 252 9.22 7.73 24.56
C PHE A 252 8.27 8.93 24.64
N GLN A 253 8.73 10.09 24.20
CA GLN A 253 7.94 11.32 24.18
C GLN A 253 7.11 11.44 22.89
N SER A 254 5.95 12.10 22.98
CA SER A 254 5.06 12.32 21.83
C SER A 254 5.73 13.26 20.82
N GLY A 255 5.63 12.94 19.53
CA GLY A 255 6.17 13.79 18.46
C GLY A 255 7.71 13.85 18.40
N VAL A 256 8.41 12.99 19.16
CA VAL A 256 9.88 12.93 19.16
C VAL A 256 10.33 11.66 18.44
N PRO A 257 11.13 11.77 17.37
CA PRO A 257 11.70 10.61 16.70
C PRO A 257 12.86 10.01 17.53
N TYR A 258 12.89 8.69 17.61
CA TYR A 258 13.93 7.90 18.27
C TYR A 258 14.53 6.91 17.28
N THR A 259 15.85 6.98 17.09
CA THR A 259 16.59 6.01 16.29
C THR A 259 17.11 4.89 17.18
N ILE A 260 16.66 3.67 16.92
CA ILE A 260 17.11 2.45 17.59
C ILE A 260 18.00 1.69 16.60
N ALA A 261 19.24 1.43 16.99
CA ALA A 261 20.14 0.56 16.23
C ALA A 261 20.56 -0.59 17.12
N ALA A 262 20.47 -1.82 16.62
CA ALA A 262 20.87 -3.03 17.34
C ALA A 262 21.74 -3.91 16.44
N TRP A 263 22.77 -4.52 17.02
CA TRP A 263 23.67 -5.42 16.32
C TRP A 263 24.21 -6.53 17.22
N THR A 264 24.50 -7.66 16.61
CA THR A 264 25.05 -8.85 17.27
C THR A 264 26.57 -8.81 17.35
N THR A 265 27.12 -9.51 18.34
CA THR A 265 28.54 -9.86 18.48
C THR A 265 28.65 -11.17 19.24
N MET A 266 29.79 -11.84 19.11
CA MET A 266 30.17 -13.02 19.90
C MET A 266 29.15 -14.20 19.85
N PRO A 267 28.62 -14.61 18.67
CA PRO A 267 27.78 -15.81 18.59
C PRO A 267 28.54 -17.05 19.07
N ASN A 268 27.93 -17.83 19.97
CA ASN A 268 28.58 -18.97 20.65
C ASN A 268 29.92 -18.60 21.33
N GLY A 269 30.09 -17.34 21.75
CA GLY A 269 31.31 -16.86 22.41
C GLY A 269 32.52 -16.68 21.48
N VAL A 270 32.34 -16.74 20.16
CA VAL A 270 33.41 -16.47 19.17
C VAL A 270 33.03 -15.31 18.27
N THR A 271 34.03 -14.63 17.70
CA THR A 271 33.81 -13.50 16.79
C THR A 271 32.97 -13.92 15.59
N ASP A 272 31.95 -13.12 15.29
CA ASP A 272 31.17 -13.26 14.06
C ASP A 272 32.05 -12.85 12.87
N THR A 273 32.09 -13.70 11.84
CA THR A 273 32.95 -13.47 10.66
C THR A 273 32.14 -12.94 9.47
N VAL A 274 30.81 -12.88 9.57
CA VAL A 274 29.92 -12.49 8.48
C VAL A 274 29.11 -11.25 8.88
N THR A 275 29.79 -10.11 8.98
CA THR A 275 29.22 -8.89 9.59
C THR A 275 28.10 -8.21 8.79
N SER A 276 27.77 -8.73 7.60
CA SER A 276 26.82 -8.10 6.67
C SER A 276 25.37 -8.15 7.13
N ASN A 277 25.03 -9.02 8.09
CA ASN A 277 23.67 -9.22 8.58
C ASN A 277 23.50 -8.87 10.08
N ASP A 278 24.57 -8.43 10.75
CA ASP A 278 24.61 -8.24 12.19
C ASP A 278 23.65 -7.16 12.67
N SER A 279 23.44 -6.13 11.86
CA SER A 279 22.85 -4.85 12.29
C SER A 279 21.49 -4.56 11.68
N SER A 280 20.59 -4.01 12.50
CA SER A 280 19.34 -3.39 12.07
C SER A 280 19.20 -2.01 12.70
N ILE A 281 18.55 -1.08 11.98
CA ILE A 281 18.29 0.28 12.44
C ILE A 281 16.90 0.72 12.03
N VAL A 282 16.17 1.32 12.96
CA VAL A 282 14.85 1.91 12.71
C VAL A 282 14.76 3.28 13.37
N THR A 283 13.97 4.17 12.78
CA THR A 283 13.52 5.40 13.47
C THR A 283 12.04 5.27 13.73
N VAL A 284 11.67 5.37 15.00
CA VAL A 284 10.30 5.23 15.49
C VAL A 284 9.88 6.52 16.18
N GLN A 285 8.60 6.84 16.15
CA GLN A 285 8.07 8.01 16.83
C GLN A 285 6.72 7.65 17.43
N ALA A 286 6.49 8.13 18.65
CA ALA A 286 5.20 7.99 19.28
C ALA A 286 4.18 8.88 18.56
N ALA A 287 3.00 8.33 18.29
CA ALA A 287 1.87 9.02 17.73
C ALA A 287 1.59 10.35 18.46
N ILE A 288 1.16 11.35 17.69
CA ILE A 288 0.94 12.69 18.20
C ILE A 288 -0.40 12.82 18.92
N SER A 289 -0.47 13.72 19.89
CA SER A 289 -1.72 14.15 20.53
C SER A 289 -1.55 15.57 21.07
N GLY A 290 -2.64 16.33 21.11
CA GLY A 290 -2.64 17.70 21.60
C GLY A 290 -2.71 18.75 20.49
N THR A 291 -2.17 19.93 20.76
CA THR A 291 -2.30 21.10 19.88
C THR A 291 -0.93 21.49 19.32
N PHE A 292 -0.87 21.70 18.01
CA PHE A 292 0.31 22.06 17.26
C PHE A 292 0.06 23.31 16.41
N THR A 293 1.11 23.99 16.01
CA THR A 293 1.08 25.16 15.13
C THR A 293 1.67 24.83 13.76
N ILE A 294 1.05 25.35 12.70
CA ILE A 294 1.57 25.25 11.32
C ILE A 294 1.91 26.66 10.82
N GLY A 295 3.14 26.83 10.33
CA GLY A 295 3.62 28.06 9.70
C GLY A 295 3.88 29.25 10.63
N GLY A 296 4.37 30.35 10.05
CA GLY A 296 4.81 31.53 10.79
C GLY A 296 6.18 31.36 11.45
N ALA A 297 6.44 32.13 12.52
CA ALA A 297 7.73 32.09 13.23
C ALA A 297 7.76 30.95 14.27
N SER A 298 8.80 30.13 14.24
CA SER A 298 9.01 29.01 15.17
C SER A 298 7.77 28.12 15.40
N PRO A 299 7.15 27.56 14.34
CA PRO A 299 6.02 26.64 14.49
C PRO A 299 6.47 25.23 14.90
N ASP A 300 5.50 24.40 15.30
CA ASP A 300 5.72 22.95 15.48
C ASP A 300 5.94 22.26 14.12
N TYR A 301 5.18 22.68 13.10
CA TYR A 301 5.37 22.25 11.70
C TYR A 301 5.52 23.47 10.78
N ALA A 302 6.51 23.44 9.88
CA ALA A 302 6.71 24.54 8.95
C ALA A 302 5.59 24.63 7.90
N THR A 303 5.05 23.47 7.49
CA THR A 303 4.10 23.33 6.38
C THR A 303 2.98 22.34 6.72
N PHE A 304 1.90 22.33 5.92
CA PHE A 304 0.88 21.29 6.01
C PHE A 304 1.46 19.92 5.67
N SER A 305 2.34 19.87 4.67
CA SER A 305 2.98 18.64 4.21
C SER A 305 3.77 17.95 5.32
N ASP A 306 4.48 18.72 6.17
CA ASP A 306 5.20 18.16 7.32
C ASP A 306 4.25 17.54 8.35
N ALA A 307 3.18 18.26 8.69
CA ALA A 307 2.17 17.78 9.66
C ALA A 307 1.44 16.53 9.16
N VAL A 308 1.08 16.51 7.87
CA VAL A 308 0.40 15.38 7.23
C VAL A 308 1.33 14.19 7.08
N SER A 309 2.62 14.41 6.77
CA SER A 309 3.61 13.33 6.75
C SER A 309 3.73 12.67 8.12
N ASP A 310 3.67 13.45 9.21
CA ASP A 310 3.74 12.94 10.58
C ASP A 310 2.48 12.13 10.95
N LEU A 311 1.30 12.64 10.61
CA LEU A 311 0.03 11.92 10.77
C LEU A 311 0.01 10.59 10.00
N ASN A 312 0.37 10.61 8.71
CA ASN A 312 0.35 9.41 7.87
C ASN A 312 1.41 8.38 8.32
N SER A 313 2.53 8.83 8.91
CA SER A 313 3.63 7.95 9.31
C SER A 313 3.45 7.36 10.71
N TYR A 314 2.88 8.11 11.65
CA TYR A 314 2.88 7.74 13.07
C TYR A 314 1.51 7.76 13.73
N GLY A 315 0.49 8.31 13.08
CA GLY A 315 -0.89 8.32 13.58
C GLY A 315 -1.11 9.23 14.79
N VAL A 316 -2.23 9.01 15.47
CA VAL A 316 -2.67 9.79 16.63
C VAL A 316 -2.99 8.90 17.83
N CYS A 317 -2.75 9.44 19.02
CA CYS A 317 -3.05 8.77 20.30
C CYS A 317 -4.01 9.54 21.21
N GLY A 318 -4.60 10.60 20.66
CA GLY A 318 -5.57 11.46 21.30
C GLY A 318 -6.10 12.45 20.27
N PRO A 319 -7.01 13.36 20.66
CA PRO A 319 -7.40 14.47 19.80
C PRO A 319 -6.19 15.30 19.38
N VAL A 320 -6.15 15.68 18.10
CA VAL A 320 -5.11 16.53 17.51
C VAL A 320 -5.73 17.78 16.91
N VAL A 321 -5.16 18.94 17.23
CA VAL A 321 -5.55 20.23 16.65
C VAL A 321 -4.32 20.93 16.07
N PHE A 322 -4.36 21.26 14.79
CA PHE A 322 -3.40 22.10 14.11
C PHE A 322 -3.95 23.53 13.98
N ASN A 323 -3.37 24.46 14.74
CA ASN A 323 -3.60 25.90 14.61
C ASN A 323 -2.70 26.45 13.50
N VAL A 324 -3.29 26.71 12.34
CA VAL A 324 -2.60 27.21 11.16
C VAL A 324 -2.50 28.72 11.25
N ARG A 325 -1.28 29.24 11.27
CA ARG A 325 -1.05 30.69 11.35
C ARG A 325 -1.34 31.37 10.03
N SER A 326 -1.66 32.66 10.08
CA SER A 326 -1.99 33.45 8.90
C SER A 326 -0.90 33.36 7.83
N GLY A 327 -1.29 33.09 6.59
CA GLY A 327 -0.34 32.88 5.50
C GLY A 327 -0.98 32.29 4.24
N THR A 328 -0.21 32.29 3.15
CA THR A 328 -0.53 31.55 1.93
C THR A 328 0.42 30.37 1.81
N TYR A 329 -0.16 29.17 1.71
CA TYR A 329 0.54 27.90 1.67
C TYR A 329 0.35 27.31 0.27
N ASN A 330 1.39 27.38 -0.56
CA ASN A 330 1.36 26.78 -1.89
C ASN A 330 1.70 25.28 -1.80
N GLU A 331 0.73 24.49 -1.38
CA GLU A 331 0.89 23.09 -1.01
C GLU A 331 -0.29 22.26 -1.51
N GLN A 332 -0.03 20.98 -1.80
CA GLN A 332 -1.05 20.00 -2.09
C GLN A 332 -1.14 19.01 -0.94
N ILE A 333 -2.31 18.90 -0.33
CA ILE A 333 -2.55 18.06 0.85
C ILE A 333 -3.19 16.74 0.42
N SER A 334 -2.68 15.61 0.92
CA SER A 334 -3.28 14.29 0.76
C SER A 334 -3.14 13.49 2.04
N LEU A 335 -4.26 13.07 2.62
CA LEU A 335 -4.30 12.25 3.82
C LEU A 335 -4.44 10.76 3.46
N ASP A 336 -3.83 9.90 4.26
CA ASP A 336 -4.05 8.46 4.23
C ASP A 336 -5.04 8.04 5.34
N ALA A 337 -5.30 6.75 5.49
CA ALA A 337 -5.95 6.23 6.69
C ALA A 337 -5.03 6.47 7.90
N ILE A 338 -5.42 7.37 8.80
CA ILE A 338 -4.60 7.77 9.95
C ILE A 338 -4.77 6.77 11.10
N ALA A 339 -3.69 6.07 11.46
CA ALA A 339 -3.71 5.12 12.56
C ALA A 339 -4.14 5.80 13.88
N GLY A 340 -5.05 5.16 14.60
CA GLY A 340 -5.56 5.66 15.88
C GLY A 340 -6.65 6.74 15.79
N ALA A 341 -6.96 7.25 14.60
CA ALA A 341 -8.07 8.18 14.40
C ALA A 341 -9.41 7.52 14.74
N SER A 342 -10.30 8.26 15.40
CA SER A 342 -11.62 7.78 15.81
C SER A 342 -12.53 8.94 16.17
N ALA A 343 -13.80 8.66 16.48
CA ALA A 343 -14.73 9.64 17.02
C ALA A 343 -14.25 10.29 18.35
N ILE A 344 -13.26 9.70 19.03
CA ILE A 344 -12.61 10.28 20.21
C ILE A 344 -11.31 10.98 19.82
N ASN A 345 -10.46 10.31 19.04
CA ASN A 345 -9.18 10.83 18.58
C ASN A 345 -9.36 11.52 17.22
N THR A 346 -10.01 12.68 17.24
CA THR A 346 -10.27 13.47 16.04
C THR A 346 -9.05 14.29 15.65
N ILE A 347 -8.96 14.63 14.36
CA ILE A 347 -7.91 15.50 13.83
C ILE A 347 -8.57 16.76 13.27
N THR A 348 -8.13 17.94 13.71
CA THR A 348 -8.67 19.22 13.23
C THR A 348 -7.56 20.12 12.71
N PHE A 349 -7.69 20.60 11.49
CA PHE A 349 -6.92 21.73 10.96
C PHE A 349 -7.80 22.99 11.00
N GLN A 350 -7.32 24.05 11.64
CA GLN A 350 -8.07 25.29 11.78
C GLN A 350 -7.17 26.51 11.68
N SER A 351 -7.69 27.65 11.18
CA SER A 351 -6.98 28.92 11.34
C SER A 351 -6.79 29.26 12.82
N GLU A 352 -5.58 29.64 13.21
CA GLU A 352 -5.23 30.07 14.57
C GLU A 352 -6.03 31.32 14.98
N SER A 353 -6.33 32.21 14.02
CA SER A 353 -7.13 33.42 14.28
C SER A 353 -8.64 33.15 14.32
N GLY A 354 -9.07 31.97 13.87
CA GLY A 354 -10.48 31.64 13.65
C GLY A 354 -11.11 32.33 12.43
N ASN A 355 -10.35 33.15 11.69
CA ASN A 355 -10.84 33.81 10.49
C ASN A 355 -10.40 33.05 9.22
N ARG A 356 -11.39 32.68 8.39
CA ARG A 356 -11.15 31.92 7.15
C ARG A 356 -10.29 32.64 6.12
N ALA A 357 -10.29 33.98 6.11
CA ALA A 357 -9.51 34.78 5.16
C ALA A 357 -8.01 34.82 5.46
N ASP A 358 -7.60 34.45 6.67
CA ASP A 358 -6.20 34.62 7.11
C ASP A 358 -5.30 33.47 6.64
N VAL A 359 -5.86 32.32 6.31
CA VAL A 359 -5.15 31.13 5.84
C VAL A 359 -5.64 30.77 4.46
N ASN A 360 -4.75 30.74 3.47
CA ASN A 360 -5.06 30.29 2.11
C ASN A 360 -4.14 29.13 1.70
N VAL A 361 -4.70 27.92 1.58
CA VAL A 361 -4.01 26.78 0.97
C VAL A 361 -4.28 26.81 -0.53
N THR A 362 -3.23 26.81 -1.35
CA THR A 362 -3.39 26.95 -2.79
C THR A 362 -2.53 25.98 -3.57
N TYR A 363 -3.06 25.47 -4.68
CA TYR A 363 -2.33 24.59 -5.57
C TYR A 363 -2.88 24.64 -7.00
N GLY A 364 -2.03 24.40 -7.99
CA GLY A 364 -2.40 24.32 -9.40
C GLY A 364 -2.13 22.92 -9.94
N ALA A 365 -3.14 22.05 -9.92
CA ALA A 365 -3.03 20.69 -10.42
C ALA A 365 -2.63 20.64 -11.91
N SER A 366 -1.89 19.61 -12.29
CA SER A 366 -1.31 19.47 -13.64
C SER A 366 -1.97 18.38 -14.50
N GLY A 367 -2.71 17.45 -13.87
CA GLY A 367 -3.36 16.33 -14.52
C GLY A 367 -4.54 15.78 -13.73
N THR A 368 -5.04 14.62 -14.17
CA THR A 368 -6.16 13.93 -13.50
C THR A 368 -5.72 13.19 -12.24
N GLY A 369 -4.45 12.81 -12.15
CA GLY A 369 -3.90 12.03 -11.04
C GLY A 369 -3.57 12.85 -9.80
N ASP A 370 -3.57 14.18 -9.91
CA ASP A 370 -3.25 15.18 -8.88
C ASP A 370 -4.31 16.30 -8.83
N ASN A 371 -5.53 16.07 -9.33
CA ASN A 371 -6.57 17.08 -9.42
C ASN A 371 -7.22 17.37 -8.06
N TRP A 372 -6.54 18.09 -7.17
CA TRP A 372 -7.05 18.62 -5.90
C TRP A 372 -6.10 19.66 -5.31
N VAL A 373 -6.59 20.48 -4.38
CA VAL A 373 -5.74 21.23 -3.43
C VAL A 373 -5.60 20.41 -2.15
N MET A 374 -6.72 19.90 -1.62
CA MET A 374 -6.77 19.04 -0.45
C MET A 374 -7.55 17.77 -0.78
N LYS A 375 -6.98 16.62 -0.41
CA LYS A 375 -7.58 15.30 -0.56
C LYS A 375 -7.64 14.58 0.78
N PHE A 376 -8.84 14.13 1.17
CA PHE A 376 -9.00 13.30 2.37
C PHE A 376 -8.47 11.87 2.19
N GLY A 377 -8.38 11.37 0.95
CA GLY A 377 -7.85 10.04 0.66
C GLY A 377 -8.66 8.97 1.38
N ASP A 378 -8.02 8.20 2.25
CA ASP A 378 -8.68 7.13 3.03
C ASP A 378 -8.90 7.53 4.51
N ALA A 379 -8.84 8.83 4.81
CA ALA A 379 -8.92 9.34 6.18
C ALA A 379 -10.31 9.21 6.80
N GLU A 380 -10.35 9.18 8.13
CA GLU A 380 -11.56 9.22 8.93
C GLU A 380 -11.41 10.23 10.09
N PHE A 381 -12.51 10.86 10.50
CA PHE A 381 -12.55 11.79 11.65
C PHE A 381 -11.62 13.00 11.54
N VAL A 382 -11.43 13.50 10.30
CA VAL A 382 -10.63 14.69 10.01
C VAL A 382 -11.54 15.88 9.70
N THR A 383 -11.23 17.04 10.29
CA THR A 383 -11.93 18.30 10.04
C THR A 383 -10.98 19.36 9.52
N PHE A 384 -11.35 20.03 8.43
CA PHE A 384 -10.75 21.30 8.02
C PHE A 384 -11.76 22.42 8.28
N ARG A 385 -11.36 23.45 9.04
CA ARG A 385 -12.25 24.56 9.37
C ARG A 385 -11.62 25.95 9.31
N ASN A 386 -12.46 26.96 9.09
CA ASN A 386 -12.06 28.37 9.17
C ASN A 386 -10.84 28.70 8.29
N MET A 387 -10.82 28.31 7.02
CA MET A 387 -9.73 28.65 6.09
C MET A 387 -10.20 28.78 4.64
N THR A 388 -9.37 29.40 3.80
CA THR A 388 -9.54 29.45 2.35
C THR A 388 -8.71 28.34 1.68
N MET A 389 -9.29 27.69 0.67
CA MET A 389 -8.59 26.76 -0.21
C MET A 389 -8.82 27.17 -1.68
N THR A 390 -7.75 27.38 -2.44
CA THR A 390 -7.79 27.97 -3.78
C THR A 390 -7.10 27.09 -4.82
N SER A 391 -7.85 26.57 -5.79
CA SER A 391 -7.27 25.94 -6.99
C SER A 391 -6.93 27.01 -8.04
N THR A 392 -5.79 26.89 -8.71
CA THR A 392 -5.31 27.92 -9.67
C THR A 392 -5.28 27.46 -11.14
N ASN A 393 -5.42 26.17 -11.42
CA ASN A 393 -5.47 25.65 -12.79
C ASN A 393 -6.93 25.56 -13.27
N ALA A 394 -7.25 25.96 -14.50
CA ALA A 394 -8.64 25.97 -15.01
C ALA A 394 -9.09 24.65 -15.67
N SER A 395 -8.16 23.75 -15.99
CA SER A 395 -8.44 22.44 -16.59
C SER A 395 -8.65 21.35 -15.54
N TYR A 396 -7.86 21.39 -14.46
CA TYR A 396 -7.93 20.49 -13.31
C TYR A 396 -8.04 21.35 -12.06
N CYS A 397 -9.27 21.58 -11.60
CA CYS A 397 -9.54 22.66 -10.64
C CYS A 397 -10.29 22.27 -9.38
N ARG A 398 -10.23 20.97 -9.01
CA ARG A 398 -10.79 20.53 -7.73
C ARG A 398 -10.08 21.21 -6.57
N VAL A 399 -10.87 21.65 -5.60
CA VAL A 399 -10.34 22.22 -4.36
C VAL A 399 -10.29 21.12 -3.31
N VAL A 400 -11.41 20.45 -3.06
CA VAL A 400 -11.51 19.33 -2.12
C VAL A 400 -11.86 18.05 -2.87
N GLU A 401 -11.07 16.99 -2.67
CA GLU A 401 -11.35 15.64 -3.15
C GLU A 401 -11.54 14.66 -1.98
N MET A 402 -12.68 13.99 -1.92
CA MET A 402 -13.02 13.12 -0.79
C MET A 402 -12.24 11.79 -0.81
N GLY A 403 -11.81 11.29 -1.96
CA GLY A 403 -11.17 9.96 -2.03
C GLY A 403 -12.14 8.85 -1.58
N THR A 404 -11.68 7.97 -0.69
CA THR A 404 -12.51 6.92 -0.06
C THR A 404 -12.88 7.24 1.40
N SER A 405 -12.57 8.46 1.87
CA SER A 405 -12.75 8.90 3.26
C SER A 405 -14.17 8.74 3.80
N THR A 406 -14.32 8.54 5.10
CA THR A 406 -15.62 8.64 5.80
C THR A 406 -15.52 9.54 7.02
N ASP A 407 -16.65 10.00 7.57
CA ASP A 407 -16.67 10.78 8.82
C ASP A 407 -15.78 12.06 8.80
N CYS A 408 -15.58 12.64 7.62
CA CYS A 408 -14.73 13.82 7.41
C CYS A 408 -15.57 15.09 7.24
N THR A 409 -15.03 16.22 7.71
CA THR A 409 -15.76 17.51 7.74
C THR A 409 -14.95 18.62 7.08
N VAL A 410 -15.61 19.42 6.23
CA VAL A 410 -15.15 20.74 5.80
C VAL A 410 -16.17 21.74 6.30
N GLU A 411 -15.76 22.65 7.19
CA GLU A 411 -16.70 23.60 7.79
C GLU A 411 -16.18 25.04 7.86
N SER A 412 -17.06 26.03 7.66
CA SER A 412 -16.72 27.46 7.76
C SER A 412 -15.52 27.86 6.87
N CYS A 413 -15.35 27.19 5.74
CA CYS A 413 -14.27 27.42 4.78
C CYS A 413 -14.72 28.28 3.58
N GLU A 414 -13.76 28.76 2.81
CA GLU A 414 -13.97 29.38 1.50
C GLU A 414 -13.24 28.54 0.44
N LEU A 415 -13.97 27.91 -0.48
CA LEU A 415 -13.45 26.99 -1.48
C LEU A 415 -13.55 27.64 -2.86
N ILE A 416 -12.42 27.95 -3.46
CA ILE A 416 -12.35 28.78 -4.67
C ILE A 416 -11.69 28.01 -5.80
N ALA A 417 -12.45 27.73 -6.86
CA ALA A 417 -11.91 27.32 -8.14
C ALA A 417 -11.83 28.52 -9.11
N PRO A 418 -11.10 28.40 -10.23
CA PRO A 418 -11.15 29.38 -11.31
C PRO A 418 -12.53 29.41 -11.99
N THR A 419 -12.85 30.52 -12.65
CA THR A 419 -13.98 30.58 -13.59
C THR A 419 -13.68 29.72 -14.82
N VAL A 420 -14.63 28.89 -15.23
CA VAL A 420 -14.46 27.94 -16.34
C VAL A 420 -15.64 27.98 -17.32
N GLY A 421 -15.43 27.44 -18.52
CA GLY A 421 -16.45 27.31 -19.57
C GLY A 421 -16.74 25.86 -19.97
N THR A 422 -16.62 24.91 -19.03
CA THR A 422 -16.71 23.46 -19.30
C THR A 422 -17.72 22.80 -18.37
N THR A 423 -18.33 21.70 -18.81
CA THR A 423 -19.19 20.84 -17.99
C THR A 423 -18.45 19.62 -17.44
N SER A 424 -17.11 19.61 -17.46
CA SER A 424 -16.30 18.50 -16.95
C SER A 424 -16.31 18.44 -15.42
N ASN A 425 -16.42 17.24 -14.86
CA ASN A 425 -16.27 16.99 -13.42
C ASN A 425 -14.81 17.12 -12.93
N TYR A 426 -13.84 17.34 -13.82
CA TYR A 426 -12.48 17.77 -13.43
C TYR A 426 -12.45 19.19 -12.87
N ALA A 427 -13.52 19.96 -13.09
CA ALA A 427 -13.68 21.30 -12.57
C ALA A 427 -14.74 21.39 -11.45
N ALA A 428 -14.98 20.31 -10.70
CA ALA A 428 -15.85 20.36 -9.51
C ALA A 428 -15.09 20.98 -8.33
N VAL A 429 -15.67 21.92 -7.58
CA VAL A 429 -14.98 22.55 -6.43
C VAL A 429 -14.79 21.53 -5.31
N VAL A 430 -15.86 20.81 -4.96
CA VAL A 430 -15.83 19.63 -4.06
C VAL A 430 -16.21 18.40 -4.87
N TYR A 431 -15.39 17.35 -4.79
CA TYR A 431 -15.58 16.12 -5.56
C TYR A 431 -15.46 14.87 -4.69
N GLY A 432 -16.49 14.03 -4.72
CA GLY A 432 -16.48 12.67 -4.15
C GLY A 432 -17.38 11.78 -4.98
N TYR A 433 -16.82 10.88 -5.80
CA TYR A 433 -17.62 10.00 -6.64
C TYR A 433 -16.97 8.62 -6.76
N GLY A 434 -17.81 7.58 -6.73
CA GLY A 434 -17.44 6.20 -7.01
C GLY A 434 -16.95 5.42 -5.78
N SER A 435 -16.85 6.09 -4.63
CA SER A 435 -16.63 5.50 -3.30
C SER A 435 -17.69 6.03 -2.35
N ASN A 436 -18.04 5.26 -1.32
CA ASN A 436 -19.07 5.69 -0.39
C ASN A 436 -18.45 6.55 0.73
N ASN A 437 -18.40 7.87 0.54
CA ASN A 437 -17.87 8.80 1.53
C ASN A 437 -18.86 9.06 2.68
N HIS A 438 -19.29 7.99 3.37
CA HIS A 438 -20.33 8.03 4.40
C HIS A 438 -20.07 9.10 5.48
N ARG A 439 -21.15 9.70 5.99
CA ARG A 439 -21.11 10.63 7.13
C ARG A 439 -20.17 11.83 6.92
N SER A 440 -19.90 12.18 5.66
CA SER A 440 -19.11 13.37 5.34
C SER A 440 -19.96 14.63 5.43
N THR A 441 -19.38 15.70 5.95
CA THR A 441 -20.06 16.97 6.18
C THR A 441 -19.39 18.12 5.44
N ILE A 442 -20.16 18.86 4.65
CA ILE A 442 -19.79 20.15 4.06
C ILE A 442 -20.73 21.20 4.64
N ASN A 443 -20.24 22.04 5.55
CA ASN A 443 -21.09 22.96 6.33
C ASN A 443 -20.58 24.40 6.33
N ASP A 444 -21.46 25.40 6.23
CA ASP A 444 -21.09 26.83 6.35
C ASP A 444 -19.94 27.28 5.40
N CYS A 445 -19.82 26.61 4.25
CA CYS A 445 -18.76 26.91 3.29
C CYS A 445 -19.25 27.87 2.19
N GLY A 446 -18.38 28.80 1.79
CA GLY A 446 -18.51 29.51 0.52
C GLY A 446 -17.85 28.71 -0.59
N ILE A 447 -18.60 28.36 -1.64
CA ILE A 447 -18.15 27.50 -2.73
C ILE A 447 -18.27 28.29 -4.03
N ARG A 448 -17.13 28.60 -4.66
CA ARG A 448 -17.04 29.58 -5.75
C ARG A 448 -16.58 28.97 -7.06
N ASN A 449 -17.26 29.39 -8.12
CA ASN A 449 -16.92 29.10 -9.51
C ASN A 449 -16.94 27.59 -9.82
N GLY A 450 -15.96 27.11 -10.60
CA GLY A 450 -15.91 25.74 -11.09
C GLY A 450 -17.01 25.42 -12.10
N SER A 451 -17.01 24.20 -12.60
CA SER A 451 -18.12 23.61 -13.37
C SER A 451 -19.24 23.15 -12.44
N TYR A 452 -18.86 22.42 -11.38
CA TYR A 452 -19.77 21.93 -10.36
C TYR A 452 -19.37 22.56 -9.03
N GLY A 453 -20.34 23.02 -8.23
CA GLY A 453 -20.04 23.39 -6.85
C GLY A 453 -19.63 22.16 -6.06
N ILE A 454 -20.57 21.25 -5.84
CA ILE A 454 -20.33 19.94 -5.21
C ILE A 454 -20.78 18.83 -6.16
N TYR A 455 -19.94 17.82 -6.35
CA TYR A 455 -20.25 16.60 -7.07
C TYR A 455 -20.08 15.41 -6.11
N PHE A 456 -21.19 14.86 -5.60
CA PHE A 456 -21.21 13.74 -4.66
C PHE A 456 -21.90 12.49 -5.22
N GLY A 457 -21.30 11.33 -4.97
CA GLY A 457 -21.61 10.11 -5.68
C GLY A 457 -21.22 8.83 -4.96
N GLY A 458 -22.19 8.06 -4.50
CA GLY A 458 -21.94 6.70 -4.01
C GLY A 458 -21.45 5.75 -5.11
N SER A 459 -21.19 4.50 -4.72
CA SER A 459 -20.65 3.47 -5.61
C SER A 459 -21.69 2.89 -6.58
N SER A 460 -22.95 2.77 -6.16
CA SER A 460 -24.05 2.29 -7.02
C SER A 460 -25.43 2.71 -6.51
N ASN A 461 -26.48 2.47 -7.30
CA ASN A 461 -27.88 2.75 -6.94
C ASN A 461 -28.48 1.84 -5.85
N THR A 462 -27.74 0.84 -5.36
CA THR A 462 -28.14 -0.03 -4.24
C THR A 462 -27.09 -0.09 -3.13
N ASN A 463 -25.88 0.43 -3.37
CA ASN A 463 -24.83 0.62 -2.37
C ASN A 463 -24.48 2.11 -2.32
N THR A 464 -25.36 2.87 -1.69
CA THR A 464 -25.35 4.32 -1.67
C THR A 464 -24.32 4.89 -0.70
N GLN A 465 -23.98 6.16 -0.91
CA GLN A 465 -23.23 6.97 0.04
C GLN A 465 -24.22 7.59 1.02
N ASP A 466 -24.11 7.17 2.28
CA ASP A 466 -25.14 7.44 3.29
C ASP A 466 -24.75 8.52 4.30
N TYR A 467 -25.77 9.23 4.79
CA TYR A 467 -25.69 10.20 5.89
C TYR A 467 -24.75 11.37 5.64
N CYS A 468 -24.57 11.75 4.37
CA CYS A 468 -23.83 12.97 4.04
C CYS A 468 -24.65 14.21 4.37
N VAL A 469 -23.97 15.24 4.87
CA VAL A 469 -24.59 16.49 5.31
C VAL A 469 -24.00 17.63 4.51
N VAL A 470 -24.83 18.30 3.72
CA VAL A 470 -24.48 19.49 2.94
C VAL A 470 -25.40 20.61 3.41
N THR A 471 -24.91 21.46 4.33
CA THR A 471 -25.75 22.44 5.00
C THR A 471 -25.15 23.84 5.11
N ASN A 472 -26.01 24.87 5.14
CA ASN A 472 -25.59 26.26 5.36
C ASN A 472 -24.56 26.79 4.35
N ASN A 473 -24.38 26.14 3.20
CA ASN A 473 -23.38 26.55 2.23
C ASN A 473 -23.91 27.63 1.29
N GLU A 474 -23.01 28.50 0.84
CA GLU A 474 -23.28 29.46 -0.23
C GLU A 474 -22.54 29.01 -1.50
N ILE A 475 -23.28 28.56 -2.53
CA ILE A 475 -22.70 28.08 -3.78
C ILE A 475 -22.98 29.08 -4.90
N THR A 476 -21.93 29.65 -5.48
CA THR A 476 -22.05 30.71 -6.49
C THR A 476 -21.20 30.46 -7.72
N ASN A 477 -21.67 30.97 -8.86
CA ASN A 477 -20.92 31.05 -10.12
C ASN A 477 -20.44 29.73 -10.74
N SER A 478 -20.99 28.58 -10.33
CA SER A 478 -20.72 27.31 -11.00
C SER A 478 -21.25 27.32 -12.43
N TYR A 479 -20.39 26.98 -13.40
CA TYR A 479 -20.71 27.06 -14.83
C TYR A 479 -21.82 26.08 -15.24
N TYR A 480 -21.80 24.85 -14.70
CA TYR A 480 -22.79 23.82 -15.02
C TYR A 480 -23.91 23.76 -13.98
N THR A 481 -23.62 23.33 -12.74
CA THR A 481 -24.62 23.12 -11.67
C THR A 481 -24.01 23.35 -10.28
N ALA A 482 -24.83 23.68 -9.28
CA ALA A 482 -24.34 23.93 -7.93
C ALA A 482 -24.09 22.63 -7.16
N TYR A 483 -25.03 21.68 -7.24
CA TYR A 483 -24.93 20.40 -6.54
C TYR A 483 -25.40 19.26 -7.45
N TYR A 484 -24.55 18.24 -7.56
CA TYR A 484 -24.82 17.02 -8.29
C TYR A 484 -24.79 15.85 -7.31
N SER A 485 -25.96 15.49 -6.75
CA SER A 485 -26.18 14.34 -5.88
C SER A 485 -26.45 13.10 -6.71
N TYR A 486 -25.63 12.07 -6.53
CA TYR A 486 -25.74 10.79 -7.20
C TYR A 486 -25.62 9.65 -6.18
N TYR A 487 -26.51 8.66 -6.22
CA TYR A 487 -26.43 7.48 -5.34
C TYR A 487 -26.27 7.81 -3.85
N GLN A 488 -26.99 8.82 -3.35
CA GLN A 488 -26.97 9.22 -1.94
C GLN A 488 -28.12 8.56 -1.16
N GLY A 489 -27.86 8.10 0.05
CA GLY A 489 -28.86 7.60 0.99
C GLY A 489 -28.92 8.46 2.24
N PHE A 490 -30.12 8.75 2.76
CA PHE A 490 -30.27 9.54 4.00
C PHE A 490 -29.52 10.89 3.99
N GLU A 491 -29.29 11.48 2.81
CA GLU A 491 -28.56 12.75 2.71
C GLU A 491 -29.35 13.89 3.34
N THR A 492 -28.66 14.82 3.98
CA THR A 492 -29.25 16.09 4.43
C THR A 492 -28.70 17.21 3.56
N PHE A 493 -29.57 17.80 2.75
CA PHE A 493 -29.28 18.98 1.95
C PHE A 493 -30.17 20.12 2.44
N ALA A 494 -29.69 20.94 3.35
CA ALA A 494 -30.53 21.92 4.03
C ALA A 494 -29.90 23.29 4.25
N ASP A 495 -30.73 24.33 4.26
CA ASP A 495 -30.32 25.70 4.59
C ASP A 495 -29.21 26.26 3.66
N ASN A 496 -29.02 25.68 2.47
CA ASN A 496 -28.05 26.15 1.49
C ASN A 496 -28.62 27.30 0.64
N THR A 497 -27.75 28.23 0.25
CA THR A 497 -28.05 29.31 -0.69
C THR A 497 -27.27 29.08 -1.99
N ILE A 498 -27.99 28.96 -3.10
CA ILE A 498 -27.45 28.73 -4.43
C ILE A 498 -27.78 29.93 -5.31
N ASN A 499 -26.76 30.54 -5.90
CA ASN A 499 -26.90 31.65 -6.84
C ASN A 499 -26.06 31.41 -8.09
N LEU A 500 -26.71 30.97 -9.17
CA LEU A 500 -26.06 30.71 -10.45
C LEU A 500 -26.47 31.77 -11.48
N GLY A 501 -25.49 32.53 -11.95
CA GLY A 501 -25.61 33.45 -13.07
C GLY A 501 -25.41 32.77 -14.44
N PRO A 502 -25.03 33.56 -15.47
CA PRO A 502 -24.71 33.05 -16.80
C PRO A 502 -23.71 31.89 -16.76
N GLY A 503 -23.90 30.91 -17.66
CA GLY A 503 -23.10 29.69 -17.68
C GLY A 503 -23.53 28.77 -18.82
N TYR A 504 -23.46 27.46 -18.61
CA TYR A 504 -23.89 26.47 -19.60
C TYR A 504 -25.33 26.71 -20.06
N SER A 505 -25.59 26.50 -21.36
CA SER A 505 -26.89 26.81 -22.00
C SER A 505 -28.10 26.18 -21.29
N TYR A 506 -27.93 24.98 -20.73
CA TYR A 506 -28.96 24.30 -19.95
C TYR A 506 -28.68 24.45 -18.46
N MET A 507 -29.44 25.32 -17.80
CA MET A 507 -29.37 25.47 -16.36
C MET A 507 -30.08 24.30 -15.69
N TYR A 508 -29.36 23.65 -14.79
CA TYR A 508 -29.92 22.82 -13.73
C TYR A 508 -29.25 23.28 -12.44
N LEU A 509 -30.01 23.90 -11.54
CA LEU A 509 -29.41 24.44 -10.32
C LEU A 509 -28.91 23.31 -9.41
N THR A 510 -29.65 22.22 -9.34
CA THR A 510 -29.26 21.03 -8.56
C THR A 510 -29.88 19.77 -9.13
N PHE A 511 -29.13 18.67 -9.02
CA PHE A 511 -29.56 17.34 -9.40
C PHE A 511 -29.60 16.40 -8.20
N PHE A 512 -30.64 15.58 -8.14
CA PHE A 512 -30.81 14.47 -7.21
C PHE A 512 -31.08 13.19 -8.01
N TYR A 513 -30.06 12.36 -8.18
CA TYR A 513 -30.07 11.17 -9.01
C TYR A 513 -29.97 9.88 -8.19
N TYR A 514 -30.92 8.97 -8.38
CA TYR A 514 -30.85 7.58 -7.90
C TYR A 514 -30.60 7.41 -6.39
N GLY A 515 -30.90 8.43 -5.59
CA GLY A 515 -30.80 8.38 -4.13
C GLY A 515 -32.09 7.89 -3.47
N HIS A 516 -32.09 7.86 -2.14
CA HIS A 516 -33.27 7.56 -1.33
C HIS A 516 -33.21 8.24 0.04
N ASP A 517 -34.37 8.39 0.69
CA ASP A 517 -34.51 8.90 2.07
C ASP A 517 -33.84 10.26 2.34
N ALA A 518 -33.66 11.09 1.31
CA ALA A 518 -33.05 12.40 1.42
C ALA A 518 -33.94 13.43 2.16
N ASN A 519 -33.31 14.29 2.96
CA ASN A 519 -33.90 15.46 3.61
C ASN A 519 -33.45 16.73 2.90
N ILE A 520 -34.32 17.30 2.06
CA ILE A 520 -34.02 18.48 1.25
C ILE A 520 -34.89 19.65 1.73
N GLU A 521 -34.37 20.47 2.62
CA GLU A 521 -35.20 21.44 3.36
C GLU A 521 -34.60 22.85 3.47
N ARG A 522 -35.44 23.89 3.40
CA ARG A 522 -35.06 25.30 3.68
C ARG A 522 -33.95 25.88 2.80
N ASN A 523 -33.73 25.32 1.63
CA ASN A 523 -32.73 25.84 0.70
C ASN A 523 -33.32 26.96 -0.17
N GLN A 524 -32.44 27.84 -0.64
CA GLN A 524 -32.76 28.94 -1.56
C GLN A 524 -31.97 28.77 -2.85
N TRP A 525 -32.68 28.67 -3.96
CA TRP A 525 -32.12 28.55 -5.29
C TRP A 525 -32.46 29.78 -6.13
N PHE A 526 -31.44 30.43 -6.68
CA PHE A 526 -31.57 31.52 -7.64
C PHE A 526 -30.79 31.20 -8.92
N GLY A 527 -31.47 31.30 -10.06
CA GLY A 527 -30.90 31.10 -11.39
C GLY A 527 -31.24 32.24 -12.34
N SER A 528 -30.26 32.71 -13.12
CA SER A 528 -30.45 33.80 -14.10
C SER A 528 -29.54 33.67 -15.33
N GLY A 529 -29.96 34.27 -16.45
CA GLY A 529 -29.06 34.54 -17.59
C GLY A 529 -28.64 33.33 -18.43
N ARG A 530 -29.45 32.27 -18.52
CA ARG A 530 -29.19 31.06 -19.34
C ARG A 530 -30.34 30.77 -20.31
N ASN A 531 -30.03 30.12 -21.44
CA ASN A 531 -30.99 29.89 -22.54
C ASN A 531 -32.16 28.98 -22.13
N TYR A 532 -31.86 27.91 -21.39
CA TYR A 532 -32.84 26.97 -20.87
C TYR A 532 -32.71 26.89 -19.36
N ALA A 533 -33.83 26.99 -18.64
CA ALA A 533 -33.84 27.10 -17.19
C ALA A 533 -34.64 25.97 -16.53
N TYR A 534 -33.94 24.99 -15.96
CA TYR A 534 -34.51 23.98 -15.07
C TYR A 534 -34.03 24.25 -13.63
N GLY A 535 -34.95 24.23 -12.68
CA GLY A 535 -34.63 24.45 -11.27
C GLY A 535 -33.93 23.23 -10.68
N ILE A 536 -34.73 22.30 -10.15
CA ILE A 536 -34.26 21.11 -9.44
C ILE A 536 -34.72 19.88 -10.22
N TYR A 537 -33.84 18.91 -10.40
CA TYR A 537 -34.14 17.68 -11.12
C TYR A 537 -34.01 16.45 -10.22
N PHE A 538 -35.13 15.77 -9.99
CA PHE A 538 -35.19 14.47 -9.31
C PHE A 538 -35.30 13.37 -10.35
N TYR A 539 -34.38 12.41 -10.33
CA TYR A 539 -34.36 11.30 -11.28
C TYR A 539 -34.16 9.96 -10.58
N TYR A 540 -35.12 9.05 -10.75
CA TYR A 540 -35.15 7.75 -10.08
C TYR A 540 -34.89 7.78 -8.56
N GLN A 541 -35.27 8.88 -7.93
CA GLN A 541 -35.20 9.04 -6.47
C GLN A 541 -36.21 8.10 -5.81
N ASN A 542 -35.74 7.30 -4.86
CA ASN A 542 -36.45 6.20 -4.19
C ASN A 542 -36.90 5.06 -5.13
N TYR A 543 -36.36 4.94 -6.34
CA TYR A 543 -36.78 3.90 -7.29
C TYR A 543 -36.11 2.53 -7.03
N TYR A 544 -34.78 2.50 -6.90
CA TYR A 544 -34.01 1.25 -6.73
C TYR A 544 -33.95 0.80 -5.27
N VAL A 545 -33.88 1.75 -4.35
CA VAL A 545 -34.03 1.54 -2.91
C VAL A 545 -35.30 2.28 -2.49
N PRO A 546 -36.37 1.57 -2.08
CA PRO A 546 -37.59 2.22 -1.61
C PRO A 546 -37.32 3.06 -0.35
N GLY A 547 -37.76 4.31 -0.37
CA GLY A 547 -37.54 5.29 0.70
C GLY A 547 -38.44 6.50 0.55
N ASN A 548 -38.28 7.49 1.43
CA ASN A 548 -39.06 8.72 1.42
C ASN A 548 -38.17 9.97 1.36
N THR A 549 -38.03 10.55 0.17
CA THR A 549 -37.38 11.86 0.02
C THR A 549 -38.32 12.99 0.41
N ARG A 550 -37.85 13.88 1.28
CA ARG A 550 -38.55 15.08 1.73
C ARG A 550 -38.03 16.30 0.99
N PHE A 551 -38.96 17.10 0.45
CA PHE A 551 -38.67 18.39 -0.17
C PHE A 551 -39.56 19.47 0.47
N VAL A 552 -39.04 20.19 1.46
CA VAL A 552 -39.86 21.02 2.37
C VAL A 552 -39.31 22.44 2.54
N ASN A 553 -40.20 23.43 2.48
CA ASN A 553 -39.89 24.85 2.76
C ASN A 553 -38.74 25.43 1.92
N ASN A 554 -38.65 25.02 0.66
CA ASN A 554 -37.62 25.43 -0.28
C ASN A 554 -38.09 26.58 -1.17
N MET A 555 -37.19 27.48 -1.57
CA MET A 555 -37.46 28.56 -2.53
C MET A 555 -36.66 28.33 -3.82
N VAL A 556 -37.33 28.37 -4.97
CA VAL A 556 -36.67 28.31 -6.30
C VAL A 556 -37.11 29.51 -7.13
N THR A 557 -36.14 30.33 -7.53
CA THR A 557 -36.34 31.50 -8.38
C THR A 557 -35.53 31.33 -9.66
N LEU A 558 -36.21 31.39 -10.79
CA LEU A 558 -35.59 31.40 -12.12
C LEU A 558 -36.01 32.67 -12.82
N THR A 559 -35.04 33.43 -13.31
CA THR A 559 -35.27 34.64 -14.11
C THR A 559 -34.79 34.41 -15.53
N GLY A 560 -35.54 34.94 -16.50
CA GLY A 560 -35.24 34.83 -17.92
C GLY A 560 -33.93 35.54 -18.31
N GLN A 561 -33.60 35.45 -19.60
CA GLN A 561 -32.54 36.27 -20.20
C GLN A 561 -32.91 37.74 -20.25
#